data_AF-A0ABD3QQ83-F1
#
_entry.id   AF-A0ABD3QQ83-F1
#
_cell.length_a   1.000
_cell.length_b   1.000
_cell.length_c   1.000
_cell.angle_alpha   90.00
_cell.angle_beta   90.00
_cell.angle_gamma   90.00
#
_symmetry.space_group_name_H-M   'P 1'
#
loop_
_entity.id
_entity.type
_entity.pdbx_description
1 polymer ?
#
loop_
_entity_poly.entity_id
_entity_poly.type
_entity_poly.pdbx_seq_one_letter_code
_entity_poly.pdbx_strand_id
1 'polypeptide(L)'
;MIGNKKDKMLHQPLHKKRRKSQREEAEVVDVVFLDIDGVLLPFGGDQSPQNNTCTDGCIFPNRTMDALTSLLQQMSELELPMESSAKANKCALKHYDAPNLKCNPKLVLSSTWRARPNFIEDILSSFRCYAAANPQHRDIWNKHSESFFDICDPSFHSTRHQEIYNWIKTQRGTDDDIMQHKIKASNITGKYVIQSWIALDDEEMVDVPDAYPDTDRHAVKTKSSVGLVQTDVELALMLVKNQIMEASK
;
A
#
# COMPACT_ATOMS: atom_id res chain seq x y z
N MET A 1 -9.34 71.97 -39.11
CA MET A 1 -8.91 71.82 -37.70
C MET A 1 -9.74 70.72 -37.07
N ILE A 2 -9.21 69.50 -36.96
CA ILE A 2 -9.87 68.36 -36.30
C ILE A 2 -8.87 67.85 -35.25
N GLY A 3 -9.17 68.12 -33.99
CA GLY A 3 -8.28 67.83 -32.85
C GLY A 3 -8.41 66.38 -32.38
N ASN A 4 -7.30 65.65 -32.40
CA ASN A 4 -7.18 64.30 -31.85
C ASN A 4 -7.21 64.33 -30.31
N LYS A 5 -8.25 63.74 -29.71
CA LYS A 5 -8.29 63.41 -28.27
C LYS A 5 -7.46 62.15 -28.03
N LYS A 6 -6.38 62.28 -27.26
CA LYS A 6 -5.59 61.16 -26.74
C LYS A 6 -6.22 60.69 -25.42
N ASP A 7 -6.87 59.53 -25.44
CA ASP A 7 -7.33 58.85 -24.23
C ASP A 7 -6.14 58.26 -23.47
N LYS A 8 -5.88 58.81 -22.28
CA LYS A 8 -4.96 58.23 -21.29
C LYS A 8 -5.68 57.10 -20.56
N MET A 9 -5.47 55.85 -20.99
CA MET A 9 -5.86 54.70 -20.18
C MET A 9 -4.94 54.60 -18.94
N LEU A 10 -5.50 54.91 -17.77
CA LEU A 10 -4.87 54.61 -16.48
C LEU A 10 -4.79 53.09 -16.30
N HIS A 11 -3.58 52.53 -16.38
CA HIS A 11 -3.32 51.17 -15.94
C HIS A 11 -3.41 51.09 -14.41
N GLN A 12 -4.52 50.54 -13.89
CA GLN A 12 -4.59 50.16 -12.49
C GLN A 12 -3.69 48.94 -12.23
N PRO A 13 -2.89 48.94 -11.14
CA PRO A 13 -2.03 47.81 -10.80
C PRO A 13 -2.87 46.61 -10.39
N LEU A 14 -2.77 45.52 -11.15
CA LEU A 14 -3.33 44.21 -10.81
C LEU A 14 -2.64 43.68 -9.55
N HIS A 15 -3.28 43.85 -8.38
CA HIS A 15 -2.90 43.17 -7.15
C HIS A 15 -3.05 41.66 -7.33
N LYS A 16 -1.98 40.98 -7.73
CA LYS A 16 -1.87 39.52 -7.72
C LYS A 16 -1.95 39.03 -6.27
N LYS A 17 -3.16 38.68 -5.82
CA LYS A 17 -3.36 37.91 -4.58
C LYS A 17 -2.55 36.62 -4.71
N ARG A 18 -1.44 36.51 -3.98
CA ARG A 18 -0.70 35.23 -3.82
C ARG A 18 -1.67 34.22 -3.21
N ARG A 19 -2.18 33.30 -4.02
CA ARG A 19 -2.87 32.11 -3.52
C ARG A 19 -1.86 31.34 -2.69
N LYS A 20 -2.02 31.32 -1.36
CA LYS A 20 -1.36 30.31 -0.51
C LYS A 20 -1.87 28.97 -1.02
N SER A 21 -1.02 28.18 -1.69
CA SER A 21 -1.36 26.79 -1.96
C SER A 21 -1.44 26.10 -0.60
N GLN A 22 -2.64 25.66 -0.21
CA GLN A 22 -2.76 24.69 0.87
C GLN A 22 -2.02 23.45 0.38
N ARG A 23 -0.89 23.15 1.01
CA ARG A 23 -0.15 21.92 0.75
C ARG A 23 -0.92 20.85 1.52
N GLU A 24 -1.58 19.95 0.80
CA GLU A 24 -2.16 18.76 1.43
C GLU A 24 -1.01 17.99 2.10
N GLU A 25 -1.21 17.63 3.37
CA GLU A 25 -0.25 16.81 4.10
C GLU A 25 -0.32 15.39 3.52
N ALA A 26 0.84 14.82 3.17
CA ALA A 26 0.90 13.47 2.64
C ALA A 26 0.47 12.45 3.72
N GLU A 27 -0.42 11.52 3.34
CA GLU A 27 -0.88 10.44 4.23
C GLU A 27 0.26 9.44 4.44
N VAL A 28 0.50 8.99 5.68
CA VAL A 28 1.46 7.89 5.92
C VAL A 28 0.72 6.56 5.86
N VAL A 29 1.28 5.61 5.12
CA VAL A 29 0.66 4.30 4.82
C VAL A 29 1.63 3.14 5.03
N ASP A 30 1.08 1.98 5.37
CA ASP A 30 1.77 0.70 5.41
C ASP A 30 1.22 -0.18 4.30
N VAL A 31 2.06 -0.69 3.42
CA VAL A 31 1.60 -1.36 2.19
C VAL A 31 1.66 -2.87 2.34
N VAL A 32 0.57 -3.57 2.03
CA VAL A 32 0.54 -5.03 1.91
C VAL A 32 0.31 -5.35 0.43
N PHE A 33 1.35 -5.84 -0.23
CA PHE A 33 1.23 -6.40 -1.59
C PHE A 33 0.64 -7.79 -1.48
N LEU A 34 -0.44 -8.01 -2.21
CA LEU A 34 -1.26 -9.20 -2.10
C LEU A 34 -1.27 -9.98 -3.42
N ASP A 35 -0.73 -11.19 -3.40
CA ASP A 35 -1.13 -12.21 -4.38
C ASP A 35 -2.49 -12.85 -4.01
N ILE A 36 -3.11 -13.48 -4.99
CA ILE A 36 -4.34 -14.24 -4.87
C ILE A 36 -4.03 -15.72 -4.94
N ASP A 37 -3.41 -16.15 -6.03
CA ASP A 37 -3.03 -17.53 -6.28
C ASP A 37 -2.02 -17.99 -5.22
N GLY A 38 -2.27 -19.12 -4.57
CA GLY A 38 -1.41 -19.68 -3.53
C GLY A 38 -1.32 -18.89 -2.22
N VAL A 39 -1.92 -17.70 -2.14
CA VAL A 39 -2.04 -16.86 -0.93
C VAL A 39 -3.47 -16.89 -0.41
N LEU A 40 -4.43 -16.27 -1.11
CA LEU A 40 -5.84 -16.34 -0.72
C LEU A 40 -6.56 -17.55 -1.31
N LEU A 41 -6.09 -18.04 -2.46
CA LEU A 41 -6.67 -19.15 -3.20
C LEU A 41 -5.65 -20.31 -3.29
N PRO A 42 -5.66 -21.25 -2.33
CA PRO A 42 -4.71 -22.35 -2.31
C PRO A 42 -4.92 -23.39 -3.43
N PHE A 43 -3.83 -23.97 -3.92
CA PHE A 43 -3.82 -24.98 -4.98
C PHE A 43 -3.78 -26.42 -4.46
N GLY A 44 -4.38 -27.36 -5.21
CA GLY A 44 -4.21 -28.80 -4.94
C GLY A 44 -4.69 -29.25 -3.57
N GLY A 45 -5.73 -28.58 -3.05
CA GLY A 45 -6.12 -28.51 -1.66
C GLY A 45 -6.01 -29.80 -0.84
N ASP A 46 -5.63 -29.63 0.42
CA ASP A 46 -5.99 -30.58 1.46
C ASP A 46 -7.52 -30.61 1.53
N GLN A 47 -8.13 -31.60 0.88
CA GLN A 47 -9.58 -31.77 0.66
C GLN A 47 -10.37 -31.99 1.94
N SER A 48 -9.73 -31.91 3.12
CA SER A 48 -10.42 -31.95 4.40
C SER A 48 -11.58 -30.92 4.38
N PRO A 49 -12.86 -31.37 4.42
CA PRO A 49 -14.02 -30.49 4.22
C PRO A 49 -14.10 -29.38 5.26
N GLN A 50 -13.51 -29.60 6.43
CA GLN A 50 -13.47 -28.66 7.55
C GLN A 50 -12.59 -27.45 7.29
N ASN A 51 -11.61 -27.54 6.37
CA ASN A 51 -10.63 -26.48 6.15
C ASN A 51 -10.93 -25.59 4.94
N ASN A 52 -11.93 -25.96 4.12
CA ASN A 52 -12.25 -25.27 2.87
C ASN A 52 -13.68 -24.70 2.86
N THR A 53 -14.29 -24.47 4.03
CA THR A 53 -15.58 -23.76 4.07
C THR A 53 -15.37 -22.33 3.57
N CYS A 54 -16.13 -21.95 2.56
CA CYS A 54 -16.22 -20.58 2.08
C CYS A 54 -17.53 -19.97 2.58
N THR A 55 -17.48 -18.68 2.91
CA THR A 55 -18.68 -17.87 3.08
C THR A 55 -19.44 -17.80 1.76
N ASP A 56 -20.78 -17.83 1.78
CA ASP A 56 -21.59 -17.75 0.55
C ASP A 56 -21.21 -16.53 -0.31
N GLY A 57 -20.83 -16.80 -1.57
CA GLY A 57 -20.37 -15.78 -2.53
C GLY A 57 -18.91 -15.34 -2.38
N CYS A 58 -18.20 -15.80 -1.35
CA CYS A 58 -16.74 -15.62 -1.22
C CYS A 58 -16.01 -16.76 -1.93
N ILE A 59 -15.09 -16.43 -2.83
CA ILE A 59 -14.29 -17.46 -3.53
C ILE A 59 -13.10 -17.96 -2.69
N PHE A 60 -12.77 -17.27 -1.61
CA PHE A 60 -11.65 -17.60 -0.74
C PHE A 60 -12.08 -18.45 0.46
N PRO A 61 -11.29 -19.47 0.86
CA PRO A 61 -11.52 -20.19 2.10
C PRO A 61 -11.57 -19.24 3.30
N ASN A 62 -12.49 -19.49 4.24
CA ASN A 62 -12.61 -18.64 5.43
C ASN A 62 -11.28 -18.52 6.18
N ARG A 63 -10.48 -19.59 6.24
CA ARG A 63 -9.18 -19.56 6.93
C ARG A 63 -8.18 -18.53 6.37
N THR A 64 -8.13 -18.32 5.05
CA THR A 64 -7.19 -17.36 4.45
C THR A 64 -7.71 -15.95 4.64
N MET A 65 -9.03 -15.77 4.61
CA MET A 65 -9.69 -14.51 4.95
C MET A 65 -9.56 -14.12 6.42
N ASP A 66 -9.66 -15.09 7.34
CA ASP A 66 -9.40 -14.92 8.77
C ASP A 66 -7.96 -14.45 8.99
N ALA A 67 -6.99 -15.11 8.35
CA ALA A 67 -5.58 -14.74 8.44
C ALA A 67 -5.31 -13.33 7.89
N LEU A 68 -5.85 -12.98 6.71
CA LEU A 68 -5.70 -11.64 6.16
C LEU A 68 -6.37 -10.58 7.04
N THR A 69 -7.56 -10.87 7.59
CA THR A 69 -8.25 -9.99 8.53
C THR A 69 -7.41 -9.76 9.79
N SER A 70 -6.87 -10.84 10.35
CA SER A 70 -5.97 -10.83 11.51
C SER A 70 -4.73 -9.96 11.26
N LEU A 71 -4.10 -10.10 10.08
CA LEU A 71 -2.96 -9.27 9.69
C LEU A 71 -3.33 -7.78 9.64
N LEU A 72 -4.39 -7.42 8.92
CA LEU A 72 -4.81 -6.01 8.75
C LEU A 72 -5.22 -5.38 10.09
N GLN A 73 -5.89 -6.14 10.95
CA GLN A 73 -6.28 -5.67 12.27
C GLN A 73 -5.05 -5.48 13.17
N GLN A 74 -4.19 -6.49 13.29
CA GLN A 74 -2.99 -6.41 14.13
C GLN A 74 -2.01 -5.35 13.62
N MET A 75 -1.84 -5.20 12.31
CA MET A 75 -1.07 -4.10 11.73
C MET A 75 -1.66 -2.76 12.15
N SER A 76 -2.98 -2.57 12.00
CA SER A 76 -3.63 -1.32 12.43
C SER A 76 -3.42 -1.03 13.92
N GLU A 77 -3.27 -2.04 14.77
CA GLU A 77 -3.07 -1.90 16.22
C GLU A 77 -1.59 -1.72 16.62
N LEU A 78 -0.65 -1.75 15.68
CA LEU A 78 0.76 -1.50 15.97
C LEU A 78 0.96 -0.03 16.38
N GLU A 79 1.40 0.16 17.62
CA GLU A 79 1.81 1.44 18.17
C GLU A 79 3.33 1.49 18.33
N LEU A 80 3.92 2.63 17.95
CA LEU A 80 5.32 2.92 18.16
C LEU A 80 5.58 3.33 19.62
N PRO A 81 6.59 2.76 20.31
CA PRO A 81 6.97 3.23 21.64
C PRO A 81 7.46 4.69 21.57
N MET A 82 6.72 5.60 22.23
CA MET A 82 6.96 7.05 22.22
C MET A 82 8.38 7.46 22.63
N GLU A 83 9.07 6.66 23.45
CA GLU A 83 10.36 7.00 24.04
C GLU A 83 11.50 7.14 23.00
N SER A 84 11.36 6.54 21.82
CA SER A 84 12.33 6.65 20.72
C SER A 84 12.15 7.94 19.88
N SER A 85 10.96 8.57 19.95
CA SER A 85 10.57 9.66 19.05
C SER A 85 11.25 11.00 19.34
N ALA A 86 11.66 11.26 20.59
CA ALA A 86 12.15 12.57 21.00
C ALA A 86 13.57 12.92 20.49
N LYS A 87 14.37 11.92 20.04
CA LYS A 87 15.77 12.14 19.63
C LYS A 87 16.07 11.87 18.14
N ALA A 88 15.38 10.93 17.49
CA ALA A 88 15.69 10.53 16.11
C ALA A 88 15.12 11.49 15.03
N ASN A 89 14.13 12.32 15.38
CA ASN A 89 13.21 12.84 14.37
C ASN A 89 13.38 14.32 14.00
N LYS A 90 14.60 14.87 14.06
CA LYS A 90 14.83 16.30 13.70
C LYS A 90 15.00 16.59 12.20
N CYS A 91 15.22 15.59 11.34
CA CYS A 91 15.42 15.80 9.90
C CYS A 91 14.25 15.32 9.02
N ALA A 92 13.68 14.14 9.27
CA ALA A 92 12.57 13.61 8.46
C ALA A 92 11.18 14.17 8.86
N LEU A 93 10.97 14.44 10.16
CA LEU A 93 9.68 14.90 10.70
C LEU A 93 9.54 16.42 10.83
N LYS A 94 10.52 17.22 10.41
CA LYS A 94 10.34 18.69 10.30
C LYS A 94 9.21 19.09 9.35
N HIS A 95 8.74 18.17 8.51
CA HIS A 95 7.67 18.40 7.56
C HIS A 95 6.34 17.75 7.93
N TYR A 96 6.28 16.92 8.98
CA TYR A 96 5.07 16.19 9.35
C TYR A 96 4.91 16.24 10.88
N ASP A 97 4.03 17.12 11.38
CA ASP A 97 3.65 17.16 12.80
C ASP A 97 2.74 15.96 13.12
N ALA A 98 3.28 14.73 13.14
CA ALA A 98 2.49 13.51 13.33
C ALA A 98 2.75 12.87 14.71
N PRO A 99 2.01 13.27 15.77
CA PRO A 99 2.04 12.59 17.05
C PRO A 99 1.31 11.25 16.92
N ASN A 100 2.02 10.15 17.19
CA ASN A 100 1.56 8.75 17.17
C ASN A 100 1.18 8.24 15.78
N LEU A 101 2.17 7.84 14.98
CA LEU A 101 1.92 7.05 13.78
C LEU A 101 1.45 5.65 14.17
N LYS A 102 0.13 5.53 14.30
CA LYS A 102 -0.57 4.25 14.20
C LYS A 102 -0.42 3.77 12.76
N CYS A 103 -0.12 2.50 12.59
CA CYS A 103 -0.06 1.90 11.27
C CYS A 103 -1.40 2.02 10.53
N ASN A 104 -1.31 2.19 9.21
CA ASN A 104 -2.42 2.40 8.30
C ASN A 104 -2.26 1.43 7.12
N PRO A 105 -2.59 0.13 7.32
CA PRO A 105 -2.39 -0.88 6.30
C PRO A 105 -3.28 -0.61 5.08
N LYS A 106 -2.70 -0.76 3.90
CA LYS A 106 -3.32 -0.59 2.59
C LYS A 106 -3.00 -1.79 1.70
N LEU A 107 -4.02 -2.35 1.05
CA LEU A 107 -3.84 -3.46 0.12
C LEU A 107 -3.47 -2.94 -1.27
N VAL A 108 -2.34 -3.42 -1.81
CA VAL A 108 -1.96 -3.24 -3.22
C VAL A 108 -2.05 -4.59 -3.91
N LEU A 109 -2.85 -4.68 -4.97
CA LEU A 109 -3.00 -5.93 -5.70
C LEU A 109 -1.79 -6.14 -6.61
N SER A 110 -0.97 -7.15 -6.28
CA SER A 110 0.19 -7.54 -7.08
C SER A 110 -0.05 -8.82 -7.88
N SER A 111 -1.14 -9.55 -7.62
CA SER A 111 -1.52 -10.77 -8.36
C SER A 111 -1.71 -10.56 -9.86
N THR A 112 -1.45 -11.58 -10.68
CA THR A 112 -1.74 -11.58 -12.13
C THR A 112 -3.23 -11.37 -12.43
N TRP A 113 -4.11 -11.68 -11.46
CA TRP A 113 -5.55 -11.44 -11.54
C TRP A 113 -5.90 -9.98 -11.86
N ARG A 114 -5.04 -9.04 -11.48
CA ARG A 114 -5.21 -7.60 -11.76
C ARG A 114 -5.30 -7.25 -13.24
N ALA A 115 -4.79 -8.10 -14.14
CA ALA A 115 -4.87 -7.87 -15.58
C ALA A 115 -6.30 -7.96 -16.14
N ARG A 116 -7.26 -8.45 -15.34
CA ARG A 116 -8.65 -8.65 -15.76
C ARG A 116 -9.61 -7.94 -14.78
N PRO A 117 -10.33 -6.89 -15.21
CA PRO A 117 -11.23 -6.14 -14.33
C PRO A 117 -12.30 -7.01 -13.65
N ASN A 118 -12.81 -8.04 -14.31
CA ASN A 118 -13.78 -8.95 -13.72
C ASN A 118 -13.18 -9.80 -12.58
N PHE A 119 -11.90 -10.17 -12.66
CA PHE A 119 -11.23 -10.87 -11.57
C PHE A 119 -10.99 -9.96 -10.36
N ILE A 120 -10.68 -8.68 -10.59
CA ILE A 120 -10.63 -7.68 -9.52
C ILE A 120 -11.99 -7.60 -8.81
N GLU A 121 -13.08 -7.54 -9.59
CA GLU A 121 -14.43 -7.50 -9.05
C GLU A 121 -14.79 -8.77 -8.26
N ASP A 122 -14.38 -9.95 -8.72
CA ASP A 122 -14.58 -11.22 -7.98
C ASP A 122 -13.87 -11.20 -6.62
N ILE A 123 -12.66 -10.62 -6.54
CA ILE A 123 -11.92 -10.45 -5.29
C ILE A 123 -12.65 -9.48 -4.35
N LEU A 124 -13.04 -8.30 -4.84
CA LEU A 124 -13.75 -7.29 -4.04
C LEU A 124 -15.13 -7.78 -3.58
N SER A 125 -15.85 -8.50 -4.44
CA SER A 125 -17.11 -9.17 -4.09
C SER A 125 -16.91 -10.16 -2.95
N SER A 126 -15.82 -10.94 -2.99
CA SER A 126 -15.47 -11.87 -1.93
C SER A 126 -15.17 -11.16 -0.60
N PHE A 127 -14.47 -10.02 -0.64
CA PHE A 127 -14.25 -9.18 0.55
C PHE A 127 -15.56 -8.68 1.15
N ARG A 128 -16.51 -8.22 0.31
CA ARG A 128 -17.84 -7.77 0.76
C ARG A 128 -18.66 -8.91 1.36
N CYS A 129 -18.72 -10.07 0.70
CA CYS A 129 -19.40 -11.26 1.21
C CYS A 129 -18.84 -11.68 2.58
N TYR A 130 -17.51 -11.75 2.71
CA TYR A 130 -16.85 -12.10 3.96
C TYR A 130 -17.14 -11.09 5.08
N ALA A 131 -17.06 -9.79 4.79
CA ALA A 131 -17.35 -8.73 5.76
C ALA A 131 -18.84 -8.72 6.20
N ALA A 132 -19.75 -9.05 5.30
CA ALA A 132 -21.17 -9.19 5.61
C ALA A 132 -21.44 -10.36 6.56
N ALA A 133 -20.76 -11.49 6.37
CA ALA A 133 -20.86 -12.66 7.23
C ALA A 133 -20.14 -12.53 8.58
N ASN A 134 -19.17 -11.60 8.68
CA ASN A 134 -18.37 -11.35 9.89
C ASN A 134 -18.46 -9.89 10.36
N PRO A 135 -19.60 -9.47 10.94
CA PRO A 135 -19.83 -8.06 11.32
C PRO A 135 -18.78 -7.48 12.27
N GLN A 136 -18.14 -8.30 13.11
CA GLN A 136 -17.08 -7.88 14.01
C GLN A 136 -15.82 -7.36 13.31
N HIS A 137 -15.63 -7.70 12.03
CA HIS A 137 -14.49 -7.26 11.21
C HIS A 137 -14.86 -6.19 10.18
N ARG A 138 -16.10 -5.67 10.22
CA ARG A 138 -16.63 -4.73 9.23
C ARG A 138 -15.76 -3.47 9.10
N ASP A 139 -15.26 -2.93 10.20
CA ASP A 139 -14.45 -1.69 10.18
C ASP A 139 -13.10 -1.85 9.49
N ILE A 140 -12.55 -3.07 9.50
CA ILE A 140 -11.33 -3.41 8.75
C ILE A 140 -11.68 -3.46 7.26
N TRP A 141 -12.70 -4.22 6.88
CA TRP A 141 -13.03 -4.46 5.48
C TRP A 141 -13.66 -3.26 4.77
N ASN A 142 -14.37 -2.37 5.46
CA ASN A 142 -14.92 -1.14 4.87
C ASN A 142 -13.85 -0.26 4.20
N LYS A 143 -12.58 -0.40 4.59
CA LYS A 143 -11.45 0.34 4.00
C LYS A 143 -10.91 -0.29 2.72
N HIS A 144 -11.29 -1.53 2.42
CA HIS A 144 -10.67 -2.36 1.38
C HIS A 144 -11.68 -3.05 0.45
N SER A 145 -12.97 -3.13 0.81
CA SER A 145 -13.97 -3.91 0.09
C SER A 145 -14.48 -3.27 -1.20
N GLU A 146 -14.32 -1.95 -1.33
CA GLU A 146 -14.77 -1.20 -2.51
C GLU A 146 -13.66 -0.98 -3.54
N SER A 147 -12.40 -0.98 -3.09
CA SER A 147 -11.24 -0.81 -3.97
C SER A 147 -9.96 -1.21 -3.27
N PHE A 148 -8.98 -1.66 -4.06
CA PHE A 148 -7.58 -1.68 -3.64
C PHE A 148 -7.07 -0.25 -3.48
N PHE A 149 -6.05 -0.07 -2.63
CA PHE A 149 -5.38 1.21 -2.49
C PHE A 149 -4.63 1.58 -3.77
N ASP A 150 -3.98 0.58 -4.37
CA ASP A 150 -3.38 0.67 -5.69
C ASP A 150 -3.29 -0.74 -6.31
N ILE A 151 -2.88 -0.80 -7.56
CA ILE A 151 -2.70 -2.04 -8.32
C ILE A 151 -1.36 -1.92 -9.06
N CYS A 152 -0.54 -2.96 -9.00
CA CYS A 152 0.71 -2.98 -9.75
C CYS A 152 0.46 -3.04 -11.28
N ASP A 153 1.44 -2.66 -12.10
CA ASP A 153 1.24 -2.51 -13.56
C ASP A 153 0.70 -3.80 -14.21
N PRO A 154 -0.54 -3.78 -14.76
CA PRO A 154 -1.13 -4.96 -15.37
C PRO A 154 -0.44 -5.39 -16.68
N SER A 155 0.43 -4.55 -17.25
CA SER A 155 1.18 -4.83 -18.48
C SER A 155 2.58 -5.39 -18.20
N PHE A 156 3.03 -5.38 -16.94
CA PHE A 156 4.36 -5.81 -16.56
C PHE A 156 4.32 -7.23 -15.99
N HIS A 157 5.05 -8.15 -16.62
CA HIS A 157 5.00 -9.59 -16.33
C HIS A 157 6.38 -10.24 -16.20
N SER A 158 7.46 -9.49 -15.91
CA SER A 158 8.79 -10.09 -15.82
C SER A 158 8.90 -11.03 -14.61
N THR A 159 8.86 -10.46 -13.42
CA THR A 159 8.85 -11.15 -12.12
C THR A 159 8.07 -10.30 -11.13
N ARG A 160 7.40 -10.96 -10.18
CA ARG A 160 6.58 -10.29 -9.18
C ARG A 160 7.36 -9.30 -8.32
N HIS A 161 8.54 -9.72 -7.89
CA HIS A 161 9.42 -8.90 -7.06
C HIS A 161 9.80 -7.61 -7.81
N GLN A 162 10.21 -7.70 -9.08
CA GLN A 162 10.60 -6.52 -9.86
C GLN A 162 9.43 -5.54 -10.05
N GLU A 163 8.22 -6.06 -10.21
CA GLU A 163 7.01 -5.27 -10.28
C GLU A 163 6.75 -4.47 -8.99
N ILE A 164 6.79 -5.14 -7.84
CA ILE A 164 6.62 -4.52 -6.52
C ILE A 164 7.69 -3.45 -6.29
N TYR A 165 8.95 -3.72 -6.63
CA TYR A 165 10.02 -2.73 -6.49
C TYR A 165 9.86 -1.54 -7.41
N ASN A 166 9.44 -1.76 -8.65
CA ASN A 166 9.15 -0.66 -9.56
C ASN A 166 8.03 0.21 -9.01
N TRP A 167 6.97 -0.40 -8.46
CA TRP A 167 5.90 0.33 -7.79
C TRP A 167 6.42 1.12 -6.59
N ILE A 168 7.23 0.54 -5.70
CA ILE A 168 7.79 1.27 -4.55
C ILE A 168 8.66 2.45 -5.00
N LYS A 169 9.48 2.27 -6.04
CA LYS A 169 10.34 3.31 -6.62
C LYS A 169 9.53 4.47 -7.20
N THR A 170 8.42 4.18 -7.90
CA THR A 170 7.57 5.24 -8.45
C THR A 170 6.89 6.06 -7.35
N GLN A 171 6.53 5.43 -6.23
CA GLN A 171 5.93 6.15 -5.09
C GLN A 171 6.93 6.98 -4.29
N ARG A 172 8.15 6.47 -4.07
CA ARG A 172 9.18 7.20 -3.32
C ARG A 172 9.80 8.37 -4.11
N GLY A 173 9.72 8.32 -5.44
CA GLY A 173 10.61 9.09 -6.31
C GLY A 173 12.04 8.55 -6.18
N THR A 174 12.84 8.61 -7.24
CA THR A 174 14.25 8.23 -7.06
C THR A 174 15.00 9.39 -6.41
N ASP A 175 15.88 9.10 -5.44
CA ASP A 175 16.79 10.10 -4.88
C ASP A 175 17.65 10.76 -5.97
N ASP A 176 17.96 10.01 -7.03
CA ASP A 176 18.69 10.51 -8.21
C ASP A 176 17.86 11.49 -9.06
N ASP A 177 16.53 11.32 -9.18
CA ASP A 177 15.67 12.27 -9.89
C ASP A 177 15.45 13.56 -9.09
N ILE A 178 15.52 13.48 -7.76
CA ILE A 178 15.56 14.65 -6.87
C ILE A 178 16.89 15.40 -7.05
N MET A 179 18.01 14.67 -7.16
CA MET A 179 19.34 15.27 -7.41
C MET A 179 19.53 15.81 -8.83
N GLN A 180 18.95 15.18 -9.85
CA GLN A 180 19.17 15.58 -11.26
C GLN A 180 18.17 16.60 -11.80
N HIS A 181 17.20 17.08 -11.01
CA HIS A 181 16.20 18.10 -11.39
C HIS A 181 15.45 17.82 -12.71
N LYS A 182 15.50 16.59 -13.24
CA LYS A 182 15.02 16.26 -14.59
C LYS A 182 13.64 15.62 -14.63
N ILE A 183 13.15 15.08 -13.50
CA ILE A 183 11.73 14.77 -13.39
C ILE A 183 11.01 16.06 -13.01
N LYS A 184 10.17 16.54 -13.94
CA LYS A 184 9.16 17.54 -13.61
C LYS A 184 8.38 17.00 -12.42
N ALA A 185 8.34 17.74 -11.32
CA ALA A 185 7.65 17.40 -10.06
C ALA A 185 6.13 17.11 -10.21
N SER A 186 5.61 16.98 -11.42
CA SER A 186 4.24 16.63 -11.77
C SER A 186 3.93 15.13 -11.73
N ASN A 187 4.94 14.24 -11.65
CA ASN A 187 4.71 12.78 -11.73
C ASN A 187 4.93 12.04 -10.40
N ILE A 188 5.55 12.67 -9.40
CA ILE A 188 5.51 12.15 -8.02
C ILE A 188 4.14 12.55 -7.50
N THR A 189 3.23 11.57 -7.40
CA THR A 189 1.86 11.83 -6.94
C THR A 189 1.83 12.41 -5.54
N GLY A 190 2.91 12.24 -4.74
CA GLY A 190 3.18 12.97 -3.50
C GLY A 190 2.08 12.85 -2.45
N LYS A 191 1.15 11.92 -2.67
CA LYS A 191 -0.10 11.81 -1.93
C LYS A 191 0.12 11.07 -0.61
N TYR A 192 1.12 10.20 -0.58
CA TYR A 192 1.42 9.39 0.59
C TYR A 192 2.91 9.11 0.76
N VAL A 193 3.27 8.76 1.99
CA VAL A 193 4.60 8.30 2.42
C VAL A 193 4.47 6.85 2.87
N ILE A 194 5.28 5.96 2.30
CA ILE A 194 5.29 4.54 2.69
C ILE A 194 6.17 4.38 3.94
N GLN A 195 5.55 4.08 5.08
CA GLN A 195 6.24 3.81 6.34
C GLN A 195 6.83 2.41 6.38
N SER A 196 6.03 1.40 6.06
CA SER A 196 6.46 0.00 5.95
C SER A 196 5.78 -0.68 4.78
N TRP A 197 6.31 -1.83 4.37
CA TRP A 197 5.65 -2.67 3.40
C TRP A 197 5.99 -4.15 3.55
N ILE A 198 5.04 -5.00 3.18
CA ILE A 198 5.20 -6.45 3.11
C ILE A 198 4.57 -7.01 1.83
N ALA A 199 5.17 -8.05 1.26
CA ALA A 199 4.61 -8.83 0.16
C ALA A 199 4.19 -10.20 0.66
N LEU A 200 2.94 -10.57 0.43
CA LEU A 200 2.39 -11.90 0.67
C LEU A 200 2.29 -12.60 -0.69
N ASP A 201 3.11 -13.63 -0.89
CA ASP A 201 3.26 -14.30 -2.17
C ASP A 201 3.58 -15.78 -1.96
N ASP A 202 3.20 -16.65 -2.89
CA ASP A 202 3.52 -18.07 -2.82
C ASP A 202 4.78 -18.44 -3.64
N GLU A 203 5.24 -17.53 -4.50
CA GLU A 203 6.50 -17.65 -5.22
C GLU A 203 7.71 -17.28 -4.35
N GLU A 204 8.89 -17.75 -4.76
CA GLU A 204 10.14 -17.34 -4.11
C GLU A 204 10.49 -15.89 -4.51
N MET A 205 10.59 -15.00 -3.53
CA MET A 205 10.99 -13.61 -3.74
C MET A 205 12.40 -13.30 -3.21
N VAL A 206 12.89 -14.07 -2.24
CA VAL A 206 14.14 -13.76 -1.52
C VAL A 206 15.35 -14.29 -2.28
N ASP A 207 15.29 -15.55 -2.69
CA ASP A 207 16.41 -16.26 -3.32
C ASP A 207 16.33 -16.26 -4.86
N VAL A 208 15.98 -15.12 -5.45
CA VAL A 208 15.90 -14.96 -6.90
C VAL A 208 17.06 -14.12 -7.44
N PRO A 209 17.55 -14.40 -8.67
CA PRO A 209 18.48 -13.51 -9.34
C PRO A 209 17.90 -12.09 -9.41
N ASP A 210 18.73 -11.10 -9.10
CA ASP A 210 18.35 -9.68 -9.09
C ASP A 210 17.27 -9.31 -8.06
N ALA A 211 17.08 -10.13 -7.01
CA ALA A 211 16.30 -9.73 -5.84
C ALA A 211 16.79 -8.35 -5.34
N TYR A 212 15.84 -7.51 -4.96
CA TYR A 212 16.20 -6.21 -4.38
C TYR A 212 16.92 -6.44 -3.05
N PRO A 213 17.85 -5.54 -2.67
CA PRO A 213 18.46 -5.61 -1.36
C PRO A 213 17.40 -5.70 -0.27
N ASP A 214 17.62 -6.54 0.73
CA ASP A 214 16.73 -6.70 1.87
C ASP A 214 15.35 -7.30 1.57
N THR A 215 15.15 -8.01 0.44
CA THR A 215 13.86 -8.65 0.12
C THR A 215 13.37 -9.60 1.23
N ASP A 216 14.29 -10.29 1.91
CA ASP A 216 14.03 -11.14 3.08
C ASP A 216 13.35 -10.41 4.24
N ARG A 217 13.48 -9.08 4.28
CA ARG A 217 12.89 -8.21 5.29
C ARG A 217 11.48 -7.74 4.96
N HIS A 218 11.01 -8.08 3.76
CA HIS A 218 9.76 -7.56 3.20
C HIS A 218 8.85 -8.63 2.58
N ALA A 219 9.30 -9.88 2.44
CA ALA A 219 8.51 -10.93 1.80
C ALA A 219 8.12 -12.03 2.79
N VAL A 220 6.88 -12.48 2.71
CA VAL A 220 6.38 -13.68 3.40
C VAL A 220 5.94 -14.66 2.34
N LYS A 221 6.69 -15.77 2.24
CA LYS A 221 6.39 -16.87 1.33
C LYS A 221 5.33 -17.79 1.92
N THR A 222 4.13 -17.80 1.34
CA THR A 222 3.09 -18.76 1.70
C THR A 222 3.37 -20.11 1.02
N LYS A 223 2.77 -21.17 1.57
CA LYS A 223 2.75 -22.45 0.86
C LYS A 223 1.54 -22.47 -0.06
N SER A 224 1.76 -22.54 -1.37
CA SER A 224 0.70 -22.48 -2.40
C SER A 224 -0.47 -23.42 -2.15
N SER A 225 -0.23 -24.60 -1.56
CA SER A 225 -1.30 -25.58 -1.27
C SER A 225 -2.09 -25.35 0.01
N VAL A 226 -1.63 -24.42 0.84
CA VAL A 226 -2.24 -24.07 2.12
C VAL A 226 -2.86 -22.69 2.04
N GLY A 227 -2.20 -21.75 1.36
CA GLY A 227 -2.58 -20.34 1.41
C GLY A 227 -2.01 -19.66 2.64
N LEU A 228 -2.46 -18.43 2.87
CA LEU A 228 -2.10 -17.59 4.01
C LEU A 228 -2.65 -18.20 5.31
N VAL A 229 -1.78 -18.39 6.29
CA VAL A 229 -2.11 -18.90 7.63
C VAL A 229 -1.58 -18.00 8.74
N GLN A 230 -1.99 -18.27 9.98
CA GLN A 230 -1.63 -17.43 11.13
C GLN A 230 -0.12 -17.32 11.39
N THR A 231 0.67 -18.36 11.09
CA THR A 231 2.13 -18.28 11.20
C THR A 231 2.75 -17.29 10.21
N ASP A 232 2.15 -17.15 9.02
CA ASP A 232 2.58 -16.17 8.02
C ASP A 232 2.25 -14.75 8.49
N VAL A 233 1.09 -14.58 9.13
CA VAL A 233 0.66 -13.32 9.76
C VAL A 233 1.65 -12.89 10.84
N GLU A 234 2.07 -13.82 11.71
CA GLU A 234 3.06 -13.54 12.76
C GLU A 234 4.41 -13.09 12.18
N LEU A 235 4.87 -13.75 11.11
CA LEU A 235 6.09 -13.36 10.41
C LEU A 235 5.94 -11.97 9.75
N ALA A 236 4.84 -11.71 9.05
CA ALA A 236 4.56 -10.42 8.43
C ALA A 236 4.59 -9.28 9.47
N LEU A 237 3.94 -9.48 10.62
CA LEU A 237 3.92 -8.51 11.71
C LEU A 237 5.31 -8.27 12.32
N MET A 238 6.12 -9.33 12.45
CA MET A 238 7.51 -9.19 12.91
C MET A 238 8.34 -8.33 11.94
N LEU A 239 8.23 -8.59 10.65
CA LEU A 239 8.94 -7.86 9.60
C LEU A 239 8.53 -6.39 9.55
N VAL A 240 7.22 -6.11 9.60
CA VAL A 240 6.66 -4.75 9.67
C VAL A 240 7.17 -4.00 10.90
N LYS A 241 7.12 -4.62 12.09
CA LYS A 241 7.66 -4.03 13.33
C LYS A 241 9.13 -3.68 13.21
N ASN A 242 9.93 -4.54 12.60
CA ASN A 242 11.37 -4.30 12.41
C ASN A 242 11.63 -3.08 11.50
N GLN A 243 10.89 -2.96 10.40
CA GLN A 243 10.98 -1.79 9.50
C GLN A 243 10.63 -0.49 10.24
N ILE A 244 9.54 -0.52 11.02
CA ILE A 244 9.06 0.62 11.81
C ILE A 244 10.08 1.05 12.88
N MET A 245 10.69 0.08 13.59
CA MET A 245 11.73 0.35 14.58
C MET A 245 13.00 0.93 13.97
N GLU A 246 13.38 0.51 12.77
CA GLU A 246 14.56 1.04 12.08
C GLU A 246 14.35 2.43 11.51
N ALA A 247 13.17 2.72 10.97
CA ALA A 247 12.80 4.07 10.54
C ALA A 247 12.81 5.08 11.70
N SER A 248 12.79 4.59 12.95
CA SER A 248 12.83 5.40 14.18
C SER A 248 14.24 5.60 14.75
N LYS A 249 15.29 5.02 14.16
CA LYS A 249 16.69 5.19 14.59
C LYS A 249 17.34 6.38 13.92
#